data_AF-A0A9R1PTD7-F1
#
_entry.id   AF-A0A9R1PTD7-F1
#
_cell.length_a   1.000
_cell.length_b   1.000
_cell.length_c   1.000
_cell.angle_alpha   90.00
_cell.angle_beta   90.00
_cell.angle_gamma   90.00
#
_symmetry.space_group_name_H-M   'P 1'
#
loop_
_entity.id
_entity.type
_entity.pdbx_description
1 polymer ?
#
loop_
_entity_poly.entity_id
_entity_poly.type
_entity_poly.pdbx_seq_one_letter_code
_entity_poly.pdbx_strand_id
1 'polypeptide(L)'
;MAMPRMMFCVLFSGLFGLFLSTVSFIASFAGILVLYILYVPNSSCVFNIFTIIWTAVLVKIMMAVSLHSKVNEGLLSSGIMGSYIVFLCWSALHSEPRTGKCYTEMKIGKDGNWATIISFIIAICSIVSATFSTGIDNRSFQFRSDEIRLEEDVPYSYEIFHIVFAVGAMYFAMLFISWELNHPITRKWSIDVGWASTWVKIMNEWLAFFIYVWRLISPALSRKRPANDEESASTI
;
A
#
# COMPACT_ATOMS: atom_id res chain seq x y z
N MET A 1 20.57 37.04 1.30
CA MET A 1 19.15 37.31 1.01
C MET A 1 18.49 36.15 0.23
N ALA A 2 18.56 34.90 0.72
CA ALA A 2 17.96 33.71 0.08
C ALA A 2 16.84 33.04 0.91
N MET A 3 16.65 33.47 2.15
CA MET A 3 15.63 32.94 3.07
C MET A 3 14.16 33.09 2.62
N PRO A 4 13.70 34.20 1.97
CA PRO A 4 12.26 34.35 1.72
C PRO A 4 11.72 33.41 0.65
N ARG A 5 12.53 33.01 -0.36
CA ARG A 5 12.11 32.06 -1.41
C ARG A 5 12.09 30.61 -0.93
N MET A 6 13.05 30.21 -0.09
CA MET A 6 13.10 28.86 0.48
C MET A 6 11.95 28.65 1.48
N MET A 7 11.65 29.67 2.30
CA MET A 7 10.54 29.64 3.25
C MET A 7 9.18 29.57 2.56
N PHE A 8 8.98 30.31 1.46
CA PHE A 8 7.76 30.23 0.65
C PHE A 8 7.56 28.85 -0.01
N CYS A 9 8.65 28.25 -0.52
CA CYS A 9 8.61 26.92 -1.13
C CYS A 9 8.33 25.81 -0.11
N VAL A 10 8.94 25.89 1.08
CA VAL A 10 8.70 24.95 2.19
C VAL A 10 7.29 25.12 2.77
N LEU A 11 6.78 26.35 2.89
CA LEU A 11 5.41 26.60 3.34
C LEU A 11 4.37 26.11 2.33
N PHE A 12 4.58 26.35 1.03
CA PHE A 12 3.68 25.89 -0.03
C PHE A 12 3.69 24.36 -0.17
N SER A 13 4.88 23.75 -0.12
CA SER A 13 5.06 22.29 -0.14
C SER A 13 4.47 21.64 1.12
N GLY A 14 4.66 22.24 2.28
CA GLY A 14 4.09 21.79 3.56
C GLY A 14 2.57 21.88 3.60
N LEU A 15 2.00 23.00 3.14
CA LEU A 15 0.54 23.19 3.07
C LEU A 15 -0.12 22.21 2.10
N PHE A 16 0.49 21.99 0.93
CA PHE A 16 0.04 21.00 -0.04
C PHE A 16 0.12 19.57 0.52
N GLY A 17 1.21 19.23 1.23
CA GLY A 17 1.36 17.93 1.89
C GLY A 17 0.32 17.70 3.00
N LEU A 18 0.00 18.73 3.78
CA LEU A 18 -1.05 18.67 4.80
C LEU A 18 -2.43 18.50 4.17
N PHE A 19 -2.74 19.25 3.11
CA PHE A 19 -4.00 19.11 2.37
C PHE A 19 -4.15 17.69 1.78
N LEU A 20 -3.11 17.17 1.15
CA LEU A 20 -3.15 15.82 0.58
C LEU A 20 -3.29 14.75 1.68
N SER A 21 -2.67 14.97 2.84
CA SER A 21 -2.81 14.09 3.99
C SER A 21 -4.20 14.12 4.60
N THR A 22 -4.85 15.28 4.71
CA THR A 22 -6.22 15.34 5.23
C THR A 22 -7.18 14.65 4.27
N VAL A 23 -7.02 14.84 2.97
CA VAL A 23 -7.81 14.15 1.94
C VAL A 23 -7.65 12.62 2.04
N SER A 24 -6.43 12.10 2.21
CA SER A 24 -6.21 10.65 2.31
C SER A 24 -6.80 10.04 3.60
N PHE A 25 -6.76 10.75 4.73
CA PHE A 25 -7.46 10.31 5.94
C PHE A 25 -8.97 10.34 5.78
N ILE A 26 -9.53 11.39 5.17
CA ILE A 26 -10.97 11.48 4.87
C ILE A 26 -11.38 10.31 3.97
N ALA A 27 -10.62 10.02 2.93
CA ALA A 27 -10.86 8.89 2.03
C ALA A 27 -10.84 7.55 2.78
N SER A 28 -9.90 7.36 3.71
CA SER A 28 -9.80 6.15 4.54
C SER A 28 -11.05 5.96 5.42
N PHE A 29 -11.47 7.01 6.14
CA PHE A 29 -12.67 6.94 7.00
C PHE A 29 -13.95 6.80 6.18
N ALA A 30 -14.05 7.48 5.04
CA ALA A 30 -15.17 7.33 4.12
C ALA A 30 -15.24 5.91 3.55
N GLY A 31 -14.09 5.31 3.20
CA GLY A 31 -14.01 3.92 2.74
C GLY A 31 -14.50 2.93 3.79
N ILE A 32 -14.13 3.11 5.06
CA ILE A 32 -14.64 2.30 6.19
C ILE A 32 -16.16 2.43 6.31
N LEU A 33 -16.69 3.65 6.21
CA LEU A 33 -18.14 3.88 6.28
C LEU A 33 -18.88 3.20 5.12
N VAL A 34 -18.36 3.33 3.90
CA VAL A 34 -18.91 2.67 2.70
C VAL A 34 -18.88 1.16 2.85
N LEU A 35 -17.76 0.59 3.34
CA LEU A 35 -17.65 -0.84 3.64
C LEU A 35 -18.70 -1.30 4.63
N TYR A 36 -18.92 -0.55 5.71
CA TYR A 36 -19.91 -0.88 6.72
C TYR A 36 -21.33 -0.92 6.12
N ILE A 37 -21.69 0.09 5.34
CA ILE A 37 -23.02 0.16 4.70
C ILE A 37 -23.21 -0.98 3.69
N LEU A 38 -22.17 -1.31 2.92
CA LEU A 38 -22.27 -2.31 1.85
C LEU A 38 -22.25 -3.75 2.37
N TYR A 39 -21.40 -4.06 3.33
CA TYR A 39 -21.17 -5.44 3.78
C TYR A 39 -21.83 -5.79 5.12
N VAL A 40 -22.54 -4.85 5.75
CA VAL A 40 -23.30 -5.08 7.00
C VAL A 40 -24.78 -4.70 6.83
N PRO A 41 -25.56 -5.42 6.00
CA PRO A 41 -27.01 -5.19 5.89
C PRO A 41 -27.78 -5.69 7.12
N ASN A 42 -27.25 -6.67 7.84
CA ASN A 42 -27.87 -7.29 9.01
C ASN A 42 -26.82 -7.51 10.12
N SER A 43 -27.26 -7.55 11.38
CA SER A 43 -26.39 -7.81 12.54
C SER A 43 -25.82 -9.24 12.57
N SER A 44 -26.36 -10.17 11.78
CA SER A 44 -25.86 -11.55 11.68
C SER A 44 -24.53 -11.67 10.94
N CYS A 45 -24.06 -10.62 10.26
CA CYS A 45 -22.81 -10.60 9.50
C CYS A 45 -21.60 -10.33 10.40
N VAL A 46 -21.42 -11.16 11.45
CA VAL A 46 -20.43 -10.94 12.51
C VAL A 46 -18.99 -10.91 11.99
N PHE A 47 -18.67 -11.76 11.00
CA PHE A 47 -17.33 -11.79 10.40
C PHE A 47 -16.98 -10.47 9.69
N ASN A 48 -17.92 -9.91 8.92
CA ASN A 48 -17.72 -8.64 8.20
C ASN A 48 -17.65 -7.47 9.19
N ILE A 49 -18.51 -7.46 10.20
CA ILE A 49 -18.47 -6.47 11.29
C ILE A 49 -17.12 -6.50 12.01
N PHE A 50 -16.66 -7.68 12.41
CA PHE A 50 -15.37 -7.84 13.10
C PHE A 50 -14.21 -7.32 12.24
N THR A 51 -14.16 -7.73 10.97
CA THR A 51 -13.09 -7.34 10.05
C THR A 51 -13.06 -5.82 9.85
N ILE A 52 -14.21 -5.19 9.59
CA ILE A 52 -14.29 -3.73 9.37
C ILE A 52 -13.90 -2.94 10.64
N ILE A 53 -14.39 -3.36 11.81
CA ILE A 53 -14.05 -2.70 13.08
C ILE A 53 -12.55 -2.83 13.35
N TRP A 54 -11.98 -4.01 13.13
CA TRP A 54 -10.55 -4.24 13.29
C TRP A 54 -9.72 -3.34 12.37
N THR A 55 -10.06 -3.26 11.09
CA THR A 55 -9.43 -2.33 10.14
C THR A 55 -9.52 -0.88 10.61
N ALA A 56 -10.67 -0.44 11.15
CA ALA A 56 -10.82 0.90 11.70
C ALA A 56 -9.89 1.16 12.90
N VAL A 57 -9.72 0.16 13.78
CA VAL A 57 -8.76 0.23 14.88
C VAL A 57 -7.32 0.33 14.37
N LEU A 58 -6.92 -0.47 13.38
CA LEU A 58 -5.59 -0.42 12.78
C LEU A 58 -5.29 0.98 12.19
N VAL A 59 -6.24 1.58 11.46
CA VAL A 59 -6.10 2.93 10.90
C VAL A 59 -5.93 3.98 12.01
N LYS A 60 -6.70 3.89 13.10
CA LYS A 60 -6.56 4.80 14.25
C LYS A 60 -5.20 4.63 14.95
N ILE A 61 -4.71 3.41 15.10
CA ILE A 61 -3.38 3.16 15.69
C ILE A 61 -2.29 3.76 14.81
N MET A 62 -2.32 3.55 13.49
CA MET A 62 -1.34 4.17 12.58
C MET A 62 -1.37 5.69 12.65
N MET A 63 -2.56 6.29 12.69
CA MET A 63 -2.72 7.74 12.87
C MET A 63 -2.10 8.21 14.19
N ALA A 64 -2.33 7.50 15.29
CA ALA A 64 -1.79 7.86 16.61
C ALA A 64 -0.25 7.73 16.67
N VAL A 65 0.32 6.66 16.10
CA VAL A 65 1.77 6.44 16.06
C VAL A 65 2.46 7.50 15.20
N SER A 66 1.87 7.90 14.07
CA SER A 66 2.42 8.95 13.20
C SER A 66 2.34 10.35 13.81
N LEU A 67 1.41 10.60 14.75
CA LEU A 67 1.32 11.86 15.49
C LEU A 67 2.28 11.92 16.68
N HIS A 68 2.88 10.79 17.06
CA HIS A 68 3.77 10.73 18.21
C HIS A 68 5.04 11.55 17.93
N SER A 69 5.31 12.56 18.76
CA SER A 69 6.39 13.56 18.58
C SER A 69 7.80 12.99 18.42
N LYS A 70 8.01 11.73 18.78
CA LYS A 70 9.29 11.01 18.63
C LYS A 70 9.52 10.46 17.22
N VAL A 71 8.49 10.42 16.38
CA VAL A 71 8.53 9.84 15.02
C VAL A 71 8.50 10.98 14.02
N ASN A 72 9.67 11.31 13.45
CA ASN A 72 9.82 12.38 12.44
C ASN A 72 9.40 11.90 11.04
N GLU A 73 8.22 11.31 10.89
CA GLU A 73 7.68 10.93 9.59
C GLU A 73 6.49 11.79 9.16
N GLY A 74 6.35 11.98 7.84
CA GLY A 74 5.28 12.78 7.27
C GLY A 74 3.91 12.11 7.42
N LEU A 75 2.91 12.89 7.84
CA LEU A 75 1.52 12.46 8.05
C LEU A 75 0.89 11.82 6.80
N LEU A 76 1.31 12.26 5.62
CA LEU A 76 0.83 11.80 4.33
C LEU A 76 1.05 10.29 4.12
N SER A 77 2.21 9.75 4.56
CA SER A 77 2.52 8.33 4.41
C SER A 77 1.53 7.44 5.17
N SER A 78 1.10 7.90 6.36
CA SER A 78 0.13 7.19 7.21
C SER A 78 -1.26 7.20 6.61
N GLY A 79 -1.70 8.33 6.04
CA GLY A 79 -3.00 8.42 5.36
C GLY A 79 -3.10 7.56 4.10
N ILE A 80 -2.02 7.52 3.29
CA ILE A 80 -1.95 6.63 2.12
C ILE A 80 -1.98 5.15 2.56
N MET A 81 -1.21 4.80 3.58
CA MET A 81 -1.20 3.44 4.14
C MET A 81 -2.54 3.04 4.74
N GLY A 82 -3.22 3.97 5.43
CA GLY A 82 -4.59 3.79 5.92
C GLY A 82 -5.57 3.48 4.79
N SER A 83 -5.46 4.20 3.68
CA SER A 83 -6.32 3.97 2.50
C SER A 83 -6.05 2.60 1.89
N TYR A 84 -4.78 2.18 1.86
CA TYR A 84 -4.38 0.85 1.39
C TYR A 84 -4.91 -0.29 2.27
N ILE A 85 -4.86 -0.14 3.59
CA ILE A 85 -5.43 -1.14 4.53
C ILE A 85 -6.96 -1.25 4.36
N VAL A 86 -7.65 -0.14 4.17
CA VAL A 86 -9.10 -0.14 3.85
C VAL A 86 -9.37 -0.85 2.52
N PHE A 87 -8.50 -0.67 1.52
CA PHE A 87 -8.60 -1.40 0.24
C PHE A 87 -8.35 -2.91 0.38
N LEU A 88 -7.40 -3.32 1.22
CA LEU A 88 -7.18 -4.74 1.52
C LEU A 88 -8.38 -5.36 2.23
N CYS A 89 -8.98 -4.64 3.18
CA CYS A 89 -10.23 -5.04 3.83
C CYS A 89 -11.38 -5.18 2.81
N TRP A 90 -11.57 -4.20 1.93
CA TRP A 90 -12.53 -4.30 0.80
C TRP A 90 -12.28 -5.57 -0.03
N SER A 91 -11.01 -5.80 -0.38
CA SER A 91 -10.61 -6.95 -1.21
C SER A 91 -10.84 -8.28 -0.52
N ALA A 92 -10.70 -8.35 0.81
CA ALA A 92 -10.94 -9.55 1.61
C ALA A 92 -12.45 -9.86 1.69
N LEU A 93 -13.27 -8.85 1.99
CA LEU A 93 -14.73 -8.99 2.04
C LEU A 93 -15.32 -9.36 0.67
N HIS A 94 -14.77 -8.83 -0.42
CA HIS A 94 -15.21 -9.17 -1.77
C HIS A 94 -14.89 -10.62 -2.16
N SER A 95 -13.87 -11.22 -1.54
CA SER A 95 -13.51 -12.62 -1.73
C SER A 95 -14.35 -13.58 -0.90
N GLU A 96 -15.18 -13.08 0.02
CA GLU A 96 -16.08 -13.91 0.82
C GLU A 96 -17.01 -14.71 -0.11
N PRO A 97 -17.10 -16.04 0.05
CA PRO A 97 -18.01 -16.83 -0.76
C PRO A 97 -19.46 -16.42 -0.46
N ARG A 98 -20.30 -16.32 -1.50
CA ARG A 98 -21.70 -15.83 -1.44
C ARG A 98 -22.68 -16.81 -0.77
N THR A 99 -22.25 -17.48 0.30
CA THR A 99 -23.07 -18.43 1.05
C THR A 99 -24.01 -17.74 2.05
N GLY A 100 -23.72 -16.49 2.44
CA GLY A 100 -24.58 -15.64 3.28
C GLY A 100 -24.86 -14.29 2.61
N LYS A 101 -26.06 -13.71 2.82
CA LYS A 101 -26.45 -12.39 2.28
C LYS A 101 -25.81 -11.25 3.09
N CYS A 102 -24.48 -11.21 3.14
CA CYS A 102 -23.70 -10.20 3.87
C CYS A 102 -23.08 -9.14 2.95
N TYR A 103 -23.74 -8.88 1.82
CA TYR A 103 -23.37 -7.82 0.89
C TYR A 103 -24.65 -7.20 0.30
N THR A 104 -24.59 -5.90 0.05
CA THR A 104 -25.66 -5.13 -0.58
C THR A 104 -25.25 -4.78 -2.00
N GLU A 105 -26.08 -5.16 -2.98
CA GLU A 105 -25.90 -4.73 -4.36
C GLU A 105 -26.28 -3.25 -4.49
N MET A 106 -25.27 -2.38 -4.52
CA MET A 106 -25.48 -0.99 -4.95
C MET A 106 -25.67 -0.98 -6.47
N LYS A 107 -26.88 -0.63 -6.93
CA LYS A 107 -27.13 -0.29 -8.33
C LYS A 107 -26.49 1.06 -8.65
N ILE A 108 -25.19 1.06 -8.93
CA ILE A 108 -24.49 2.22 -9.47
C ILE A 108 -24.95 2.39 -10.92
N GLY A 109 -25.61 3.52 -11.22
CA GLY A 109 -25.96 3.91 -12.59
C GLY A 109 -24.72 3.85 -13.47
N LYS A 110 -24.81 3.07 -14.55
CA LYS A 110 -23.67 2.70 -15.40
C LYS A 110 -23.31 3.85 -16.35
N ASP A 111 -22.60 4.85 -15.83
CA ASP A 111 -22.21 6.04 -16.58
C ASP A 111 -20.66 6.18 -16.62
N GLY A 112 -19.93 5.06 -16.63
CA GLY A 112 -18.50 5.02 -16.25
C GLY A 112 -17.52 4.38 -17.24
N ASN A 113 -17.89 4.11 -18.50
CA ASN A 113 -16.97 3.44 -19.44
C ASN A 113 -15.68 4.25 -19.68
N TRP A 114 -15.76 5.59 -19.69
CA TRP A 114 -14.61 6.47 -19.89
C TRP A 114 -13.61 6.45 -18.73
N ALA A 115 -14.09 6.35 -17.47
CA ALA A 115 -13.25 6.27 -16.28
C ALA A 115 -12.45 4.95 -16.25
N THR A 116 -13.04 3.86 -16.74
CA THR A 116 -12.34 2.57 -16.88
C THR A 116 -11.18 2.68 -17.86
N ILE A 117 -11.41 3.31 -19.02
CA ILE A 117 -10.37 3.55 -20.04
C ILE A 117 -9.23 4.40 -19.47
N ILE A 118 -9.56 5.50 -18.78
CA ILE A 118 -8.55 6.36 -18.15
C ILE A 118 -7.75 5.59 -17.09
N SER A 119 -8.42 4.83 -16.22
CA SER A 119 -7.74 4.04 -15.18
C SER A 119 -6.81 2.98 -15.77
N PHE A 120 -7.19 2.38 -16.91
CA PHE A 120 -6.37 1.42 -17.64
C PHE A 120 -5.10 2.08 -18.20
N ILE A 121 -5.21 3.25 -18.84
CA ILE A 121 -4.05 3.98 -19.36
C ILE A 121 -3.09 4.39 -18.23
N ILE A 122 -3.63 4.89 -17.11
CA ILE A 122 -2.83 5.26 -15.93
C ILE A 122 -2.09 4.04 -15.37
N ALA A 123 -2.76 2.88 -15.28
CA ALA A 123 -2.15 1.65 -14.82
C ALA A 123 -0.99 1.20 -15.73
N ILE A 124 -1.17 1.29 -17.06
CA ILE A 124 -0.11 1.01 -18.03
C ILE A 124 1.09 1.93 -17.81
N CYS A 125 0.87 3.25 -17.77
CA CYS A 125 1.95 4.21 -17.56
C CYS A 125 2.68 3.95 -16.24
N SER A 126 1.94 3.66 -15.16
CA SER A 126 2.51 3.37 -13.85
C SER A 126 3.38 2.11 -13.86
N ILE A 127 2.93 1.02 -14.49
CA ILE A 127 3.70 -0.23 -14.57
C ILE A 127 4.96 -0.04 -15.41
N VAL A 128 4.85 0.63 -16.55
CA VAL A 128 5.99 0.92 -17.41
C VAL A 128 7.03 1.74 -16.64
N SER A 129 6.61 2.84 -15.99
CA SER A 129 7.52 3.66 -15.19
C SER A 129 8.16 2.90 -14.03
N ALA A 130 7.39 2.07 -13.31
CA ALA A 130 7.93 1.25 -12.22
C ALA A 130 8.94 0.23 -12.75
N THR A 131 8.61 -0.48 -13.83
CA THR A 131 9.48 -1.49 -14.44
C THR A 131 10.79 -0.87 -14.93
N PHE A 132 10.73 0.29 -15.60
CA PHE A 132 11.93 1.00 -16.04
C PHE A 132 12.76 1.50 -14.85
N SER A 133 12.12 2.12 -13.85
CA SER A 133 12.83 2.65 -12.68
C SER A 133 13.50 1.55 -11.87
N THR A 134 12.84 0.40 -11.69
CA THR A 134 13.41 -0.74 -10.96
C THR A 134 14.43 -1.49 -11.81
N GLY A 135 14.24 -1.59 -13.13
CA GLY A 135 15.19 -2.25 -14.02
C GLY A 135 16.54 -1.53 -14.13
N ILE A 136 16.55 -0.20 -14.02
CA ILE A 136 17.79 0.60 -14.03
C ILE A 136 18.42 0.75 -12.64
N ASP A 137 17.66 0.54 -11.55
CA ASP A 137 18.16 0.61 -10.17
C ASP A 137 18.67 -0.76 -9.71
N ASN A 138 19.95 -1.06 -9.95
CA ASN A 138 20.56 -2.30 -9.48
C ASN A 138 21.14 -2.21 -8.05
N ARG A 139 21.24 -0.99 -7.49
CA ARG A 139 21.95 -0.74 -6.23
C ARG A 139 21.26 -1.41 -5.04
N SER A 140 19.94 -1.53 -5.09
CA SER A 140 19.12 -2.19 -4.06
C SER A 140 19.26 -3.72 -4.04
N PHE A 141 19.75 -4.33 -5.12
CA PHE A 141 19.87 -5.79 -5.28
C PHE A 141 21.32 -6.31 -5.32
N GLN A 142 22.33 -5.44 -5.17
CA GLN A 142 23.73 -5.87 -5.03
C GLN A 142 24.00 -6.45 -3.63
N PHE A 143 23.78 -7.76 -3.46
CA PHE A 143 24.04 -8.48 -2.20
C PHE A 143 25.53 -8.78 -1.92
N ARG A 144 26.44 -8.51 -2.86
CA ARG A 144 27.89 -8.75 -2.72
C ARG A 144 28.65 -7.82 -3.68
N SER A 145 29.34 -6.83 -3.13
CA SER A 145 30.20 -5.91 -3.88
C SER A 145 31.66 -6.23 -3.58
N ASP A 146 32.31 -7.00 -4.46
CA ASP A 146 33.77 -7.07 -4.61
C ASP A 146 34.11 -7.73 -5.97
N GLU A 147 33.56 -7.18 -7.06
CA GLU A 147 34.06 -7.46 -8.41
C GLU A 147 34.53 -6.12 -9.00
N ILE A 148 35.77 -6.10 -9.46
CA ILE A 148 36.50 -4.93 -9.95
C ILE A 148 35.74 -4.35 -11.14
N ARG A 149 35.19 -3.14 -11.01
CA ARG A 149 34.56 -2.41 -12.12
C ARG A 149 35.59 -2.15 -13.20
N LEU A 150 35.52 -2.90 -14.30
CA LEU A 150 36.21 -2.55 -15.53
C LEU A 150 35.43 -1.43 -16.23
N GLU A 151 36.12 -0.51 -16.90
CA GLU A 151 35.52 0.70 -17.52
C GLU A 151 34.50 0.41 -18.64
N GLU A 152 34.26 -0.86 -18.99
CA GLU A 152 33.26 -1.32 -19.97
C GLU A 152 31.97 -1.92 -19.36
N ASP A 153 31.83 -1.98 -18.03
CA ASP A 153 30.63 -2.56 -17.42
C ASP A 153 29.45 -1.57 -17.37
N VAL A 154 28.34 -1.92 -18.03
CA VAL A 154 27.10 -1.14 -18.03
C VAL A 154 26.55 -0.93 -16.61
N PRO A 155 25.94 0.24 -16.29
CA PRO A 155 25.57 0.61 -14.93
C PRO A 155 24.42 -0.22 -14.31
N TYR A 156 23.85 -1.20 -15.03
CA TYR A 156 22.76 -2.07 -14.58
C TYR A 156 23.14 -3.55 -14.75
N SER A 157 22.57 -4.43 -13.92
CA SER A 157 22.80 -5.88 -14.04
C SER A 157 21.85 -6.47 -15.08
N TYR A 158 22.38 -7.18 -16.07
CA TYR A 158 21.61 -7.76 -17.17
C TYR A 158 20.51 -8.73 -16.67
N GLU A 159 20.84 -9.60 -15.71
CA GLU A 159 19.92 -10.60 -15.15
C GLU A 159 18.70 -9.97 -14.46
N ILE A 160 18.93 -8.98 -13.59
CA ILE A 160 17.87 -8.31 -12.82
C ILE A 160 16.98 -7.49 -13.76
N PHE A 161 17.58 -6.83 -14.76
CA PHE A 161 16.84 -6.09 -15.77
C PHE A 161 15.84 -6.99 -16.51
N HIS A 162 16.26 -8.19 -16.96
CA HIS A 162 15.37 -9.11 -17.68
C HIS A 162 14.30 -9.71 -16.77
N ILE A 163 14.61 -10.03 -15.51
CA ILE A 163 13.62 -10.54 -14.55
C ILE A 163 12.55 -9.48 -14.26
N VAL A 164 12.95 -8.24 -13.97
CA VAL A 164 12.02 -7.14 -13.68
C VAL A 164 11.15 -6.86 -14.90
N PHE A 165 11.73 -6.83 -16.10
CA PHE A 165 10.98 -6.61 -17.33
C PHE A 165 10.02 -7.77 -17.66
N ALA A 166 10.41 -9.02 -17.40
CA ALA A 166 9.54 -10.19 -17.59
C ALA A 166 8.34 -10.17 -16.63
N VAL A 167 8.56 -9.86 -15.34
CA VAL A 167 7.48 -9.73 -14.35
C VAL A 167 6.54 -8.56 -14.70
N GLY A 168 7.11 -7.43 -15.13
CA GLY A 168 6.33 -6.28 -15.61
C GLY A 168 5.47 -6.62 -16.84
N ALA A 169 6.03 -7.33 -17.81
CA ALA A 169 5.32 -7.76 -19.02
C ALA A 169 4.18 -8.77 -18.71
N MET A 170 4.41 -9.71 -17.78
CA MET A 170 3.37 -10.64 -17.34
C MET A 170 2.19 -9.90 -16.68
N TYR A 171 2.48 -8.96 -15.78
CA TYR A 171 1.44 -8.18 -15.10
C TYR A 171 0.69 -7.25 -16.07
N PHE A 172 1.40 -6.68 -17.04
CA PHE A 172 0.81 -5.90 -18.13
C PHE A 172 -0.16 -6.73 -18.98
N ALA A 173 0.18 -7.99 -19.30
CA ALA A 173 -0.72 -8.90 -20.01
C ALA A 173 -1.99 -9.20 -19.20
N MET A 174 -1.88 -9.35 -17.88
CA MET A 174 -3.04 -9.54 -17.00
C MET A 174 -4.00 -8.35 -16.98
N LEU A 175 -3.48 -7.12 -17.04
CA LEU A 175 -4.33 -5.94 -17.16
C LEU A 175 -5.16 -5.92 -18.45
N PHE A 176 -4.57 -6.35 -19.58
CA PHE A 176 -5.26 -6.39 -20.86
C PHE A 176 -6.46 -7.34 -20.87
N ILE A 177 -6.36 -8.46 -20.17
CA ILE A 177 -7.46 -9.42 -20.04
C ILE A 177 -8.44 -9.03 -18.92
N SER A 178 -8.30 -7.85 -18.31
CA SER A 178 -9.15 -7.34 -17.23
C SER A 178 -9.30 -8.30 -16.04
N TRP A 179 -8.35 -9.21 -15.83
CA TRP A 179 -8.46 -10.31 -14.86
C TRP A 179 -9.75 -11.14 -15.01
N GLU A 180 -10.41 -11.12 -16.18
CA GLU A 180 -11.66 -11.85 -16.40
C GLU A 180 -11.38 -13.33 -16.73
N LEU A 181 -11.24 -14.15 -15.69
CA LEU A 181 -11.07 -15.60 -15.78
C LEU A 181 -12.40 -16.33 -16.02
N ASN A 182 -13.30 -15.76 -16.83
CA ASN A 182 -14.69 -16.18 -17.00
C ASN A 182 -14.88 -17.53 -17.74
N HIS A 183 -13.79 -18.22 -18.11
CA HIS A 183 -13.88 -19.57 -18.66
C HIS A 183 -14.31 -20.60 -17.59
N PRO A 184 -15.19 -21.57 -17.93
CA PRO A 184 -15.70 -22.57 -16.98
C PRO A 184 -14.60 -23.47 -16.38
N ILE A 185 -13.49 -23.67 -17.10
CA ILE A 185 -12.32 -24.43 -16.62
C ILE A 185 -11.54 -23.63 -15.57
N THR A 186 -11.40 -22.30 -15.76
CA THR A 186 -10.64 -21.41 -14.87
C THR A 186 -11.45 -20.97 -13.64
N ARG A 187 -12.78 -20.93 -13.73
CA ARG A 187 -13.70 -20.66 -12.59
C ARG A 187 -13.56 -21.65 -11.43
N LYS A 188 -13.22 -22.92 -11.70
CA LYS A 188 -12.99 -23.92 -10.64
C LYS A 188 -11.69 -23.65 -9.87
N TRP A 189 -10.73 -22.97 -10.51
CA TRP A 189 -9.43 -22.60 -9.96
C TRP A 189 -9.31 -21.11 -9.67
N SER A 190 -10.42 -20.34 -9.68
CA SER A 190 -10.39 -18.92 -9.31
C SER A 190 -10.12 -18.84 -7.81
N ILE A 191 -8.84 -18.75 -7.46
CA ILE A 191 -8.37 -18.61 -6.08
C ILE A 191 -8.93 -17.32 -5.47
N ASP A 192 -9.33 -16.34 -6.28
CA ASP A 192 -9.77 -15.02 -5.83
C ASP A 192 -11.10 -15.02 -5.05
N VAL A 193 -11.90 -16.10 -5.10
CA VAL A 193 -13.19 -16.19 -4.42
C VAL A 193 -13.25 -17.44 -3.56
N GLY A 194 -13.41 -17.26 -2.24
CA GLY A 194 -13.47 -18.33 -1.27
C GLY A 194 -12.80 -17.95 0.04
N TRP A 195 -13.15 -18.70 1.10
CA TRP A 195 -12.63 -18.46 2.46
C TRP A 195 -11.10 -18.42 2.51
N ALA A 196 -10.40 -19.24 1.72
CA ALA A 196 -8.94 -19.25 1.66
C ALA A 196 -8.37 -17.89 1.21
N SER A 197 -8.92 -17.29 0.14
CA SER A 197 -8.45 -15.99 -0.34
C SER A 197 -8.82 -14.85 0.59
N THR A 198 -10.02 -14.88 1.18
CA THR A 198 -10.40 -13.93 2.23
C THR A 198 -9.40 -13.94 3.37
N TRP A 199 -9.06 -15.11 3.91
CA TRP A 199 -8.09 -15.22 5.00
C TRP A 199 -6.68 -14.78 4.60
N VAL A 200 -6.19 -15.15 3.42
CA VAL A 200 -4.88 -14.69 2.91
C VAL A 200 -4.83 -13.16 2.81
N LYS A 201 -5.91 -12.53 2.34
CA LYS A 201 -5.99 -11.07 2.24
C LYS A 201 -6.06 -10.39 3.61
N ILE A 202 -6.76 -10.98 4.59
CA ILE A 202 -6.77 -10.49 5.98
C ILE A 202 -5.39 -10.60 6.61
N MET A 203 -4.69 -11.73 6.42
CA MET A 203 -3.32 -11.87 6.91
C MET A 203 -2.39 -10.84 6.25
N ASN A 204 -2.55 -10.59 4.96
CA ASN A 204 -1.79 -9.55 4.26
C ASN A 204 -2.05 -8.16 4.84
N GLU A 205 -3.29 -7.83 5.19
CA GLU A 205 -3.64 -6.58 5.87
C GLU A 205 -2.90 -6.43 7.21
N TRP A 206 -2.89 -7.48 8.04
CA TRP A 206 -2.23 -7.44 9.33
C TRP A 206 -0.72 -7.32 9.19
N LEU A 207 -0.12 -8.08 8.27
CA LEU A 207 1.31 -8.01 7.98
C LEU A 207 1.71 -6.62 7.48
N ALA A 208 0.92 -6.03 6.57
CA ALA A 208 1.14 -4.68 6.07
C ALA A 208 1.13 -3.65 7.20
N PHE A 209 0.17 -3.73 8.13
CA PHE A 209 0.14 -2.90 9.32
C PHE A 209 1.38 -3.08 10.21
N PHE A 210 1.75 -4.33 10.52
CA PHE A 210 2.89 -4.61 11.39
C PHE A 210 4.21 -4.11 10.79
N ILE A 211 4.42 -4.32 9.49
CA ILE A 211 5.62 -3.84 8.78
C ILE A 211 5.65 -2.31 8.80
N TYR A 212 4.53 -1.65 8.58
CA TYR A 212 4.46 -0.18 8.62
C TYR A 212 4.78 0.36 10.01
N VAL A 213 4.15 -0.16 11.06
CA VAL A 213 4.42 0.26 12.44
C VAL A 213 5.87 -0.05 12.84
N TRP A 214 6.40 -1.21 12.45
CA TRP A 214 7.80 -1.55 12.68
C TRP A 214 8.75 -0.57 11.99
N ARG A 215 8.45 -0.18 10.75
CA ARG A 215 9.22 0.81 9.99
C ARG A 215 9.26 2.15 10.71
N LEU A 216 8.16 2.58 11.34
CA LEU A 216 8.11 3.80 12.16
C LEU A 216 8.94 3.68 13.44
N ILE A 217 8.89 2.53 14.10
CA ILE A 217 9.53 2.31 15.41
C ILE A 217 11.03 2.05 15.29
N SER A 218 11.47 1.32 14.27
CA SER A 218 12.87 0.93 14.05
C SER A 218 13.88 2.09 14.17
N PRO A 219 13.73 3.22 13.46
CA PRO A 219 14.65 4.35 13.59
C PRO A 219 14.53 5.10 14.93
N ALA A 220 13.44 4.93 15.68
CA ALA A 220 13.27 5.50 17.01
C ALA A 220 13.97 4.66 18.10
N LEU A 221 14.05 3.34 17.92
CA LEU A 221 14.81 2.44 18.79
C LEU A 221 16.31 2.57 18.56
N SER A 222 16.76 2.59 17.30
CA SER A 222 18.19 2.75 16.97
C SER A 222 18.76 4.09 17.43
N ARG A 223 17.95 5.16 17.48
CA ARG A 223 18.36 6.47 18.03
C ARG A 223 18.40 6.54 19.55
N LYS A 224 17.71 5.66 20.28
CA LYS A 224 17.84 5.56 21.74
C LYS A 224 19.12 4.86 22.17
N ARG A 225 19.67 3.98 21.33
CA ARG A 225 20.86 3.19 21.64
C ARG A 225 22.14 4.02 21.88
N PRO A 226 22.48 5.07 21.11
CA PRO A 226 23.72 5.83 21.34
C PRO A 226 23.71 6.67 22.63
N ALA A 227 22.56 7.01 23.22
CA ALA A 227 22.51 7.83 24.43
C ALA A 227 22.85 7.06 25.72
N ASN A 228 22.65 5.74 25.73
CA ASN A 228 22.94 4.91 26.91
C ASN A 228 24.41 4.44 26.93
N ASP A 229 25.11 4.51 25.80
CA ASP A 229 26.51 4.13 25.69
C ASP A 229 27.44 5.29 26.10
N GLU A 230 26.99 6.55 26.06
CA GLU A 230 27.75 7.72 26.57
C GLU A 230 27.63 7.92 28.09
N GLU A 231 26.50 7.54 28.70
CA GLU A 231 26.32 7.60 30.16
C GLU A 231 27.11 6.49 30.89
N SER A 232 27.38 5.36 30.22
CA SER A 232 28.23 4.29 30.76
C SER A 232 29.74 4.51 30.52
N ALA A 233 30.13 5.33 29.54
CA ALA A 233 31.54 5.67 29.26
C ALA A 233 32.06 6.86 30.11
N SER A 234 31.18 7.62 30.75
CA SER A 234 31.55 8.77 31.62
C SER A 234 31.56 8.43 33.12
N THR A 235 31.25 7.18 33.48
CA THR A 235 31.22 6.69 34.86
C THR A 235 32.30 5.62 35.15
N ILE A 236 33.33 5.52 34.30
CA ILE A 236 34.56 4.74 34.55
C ILE A 236 35.77 5.66 34.55
#